data_AF-A0A5B7V584-F1
#
_entry.id   AF-A0A5B7V584-F1
#
_cell.length_a   1.000
_cell.length_b   1.000
_cell.length_c   1.000
_cell.angle_alpha   90.00
_cell.angle_beta   90.00
_cell.angle_gamma   90.00
#
_symmetry.space_group_name_H-M   'P 1'
#
loop_
_entity.id
_entity.type
_entity.pdbx_description
1 polymer ?
#
loop_
_entity_poly.entity_id
_entity_poly.type
_entity_poly.pdbx_seq_one_letter_code
_entity_poly.pdbx_strand_id
1 'polypeptide(L)'
;MNARRPHATWAVPVRRPLPLPTTKTSTGGIDWIAVERAITGDYPRPHLTREERCTAAIILIRAGFTEKETARLVEVAERQIARWKFQHGLGGASTCAISDCYDLVKGRGLCHRHYRRDLRRRHAARKQVAA
;
A
#
# COMPACT_ATOMS: atom_id res chain seq x y z
N MET A 1 0.29 -48.51 -0.67
CA MET A 1 1.48 -47.71 -0.27
C MET A 1 1.16 -46.24 -0.48
N ASN A 2 0.82 -45.49 0.58
CA ASN A 2 0.50 -44.06 0.48
C ASN A 2 1.75 -43.23 0.77
N ALA A 3 2.27 -42.55 -0.26
CA ALA A 3 3.40 -41.63 -0.12
C ALA A 3 2.97 -40.38 0.69
N ARG A 4 3.57 -40.18 1.87
CA ARG A 4 3.40 -38.96 2.66
C ARG A 4 4.05 -37.81 1.90
N ARG A 5 3.28 -36.77 1.56
CA ARG A 5 3.83 -35.54 0.97
C ARG A 5 4.76 -34.87 2.00
N PRO A 6 5.97 -34.44 1.61
CA PRO A 6 6.86 -33.71 2.50
C PRO A 6 6.19 -32.39 2.91
N HIS A 7 6.27 -32.07 4.20
CA HIS A 7 5.82 -30.79 4.73
C HIS A 7 6.67 -29.68 4.10
N ALA A 8 6.03 -28.78 3.34
CA ALA A 8 6.69 -27.58 2.83
C ALA A 8 7.18 -26.75 4.03
N THR A 9 8.49 -26.66 4.19
CA THR A 9 9.13 -25.74 5.12
C THR A 9 8.95 -24.33 4.59
N TRP A 10 8.00 -23.60 5.17
CA TRP A 10 7.82 -22.18 4.87
C TRP A 10 9.04 -21.43 5.38
N ALA A 11 9.94 -21.04 4.47
CA ALA A 11 11.05 -20.17 4.81
C ALA A 11 10.49 -18.88 5.40
N VAL A 12 10.86 -18.58 6.65
CA VAL A 12 10.52 -17.29 7.27
C VAL A 12 11.27 -16.22 6.48
N PRO A 13 10.59 -15.25 5.83
CA PRO A 13 11.27 -14.21 5.10
C PRO A 13 12.18 -13.44 6.05
N VAL A 14 13.48 -13.36 5.73
CA VAL A 14 14.45 -12.57 6.48
C VAL A 14 14.03 -11.10 6.33
N ARG A 15 13.43 -10.54 7.38
CA ARG A 15 13.02 -9.13 7.39
C ARG A 15 14.26 -8.25 7.45
N ARG A 16 14.32 -7.23 6.60
CA ARG A 16 15.41 -6.25 6.64
C ARG A 16 15.29 -5.41 7.92
N PRO A 17 16.41 -4.98 8.52
CA PRO A 17 16.39 -3.99 9.59
C PRO A 17 15.61 -2.74 9.15
N LEU A 18 14.80 -2.18 10.05
CA LEU A 18 13.99 -1.01 9.76
C LEU A 18 14.89 0.24 9.69
N PRO A 19 14.84 1.03 8.61
CA PRO A 19 15.62 2.25 8.48
C PRO A 19 14.96 3.39 9.30
N LEU A 20 15.06 3.32 10.63
CA LEU A 20 14.60 4.38 11.53
C LEU A 20 15.76 5.34 11.86
N PRO A 21 15.51 6.65 11.97
CA PRO A 21 16.53 7.60 12.41
C PRO A 21 16.84 7.37 13.89
N THR A 22 18.07 6.97 14.20
CA THR A 22 18.49 6.61 15.58
C THR A 22 18.79 7.83 16.47
N THR A 23 18.91 9.02 15.88
CA THR A 23 19.38 10.24 16.60
C THR A 23 18.32 11.32 16.76
N LYS A 24 17.15 11.18 16.13
CA LYS A 24 16.09 12.20 16.14
C LYS A 24 14.78 11.62 16.64
N THR A 25 14.20 12.23 17.67
CA THR A 25 12.89 11.86 18.20
C THR A 25 11.75 12.41 17.34
N SER A 26 11.97 13.50 16.60
CA SER A 26 11.01 14.03 15.63
C SER A 26 11.65 14.69 14.40
N THR A 27 10.93 14.73 13.27
CA THR A 27 11.32 15.49 12.07
C THR A 27 10.09 15.87 11.26
N GLY A 28 9.92 17.16 10.95
CA GLY A 28 8.83 17.62 10.08
C GLY A 28 7.43 17.28 10.60
N GLY A 29 7.23 17.28 11.93
CA GLY A 29 5.95 16.91 12.55
C GLY A 29 5.73 15.39 12.74
N ILE A 30 6.69 14.56 12.35
CA ILE A 30 6.66 13.10 12.57
C ILE A 30 7.37 12.78 13.88
N ASP A 31 6.69 12.15 14.85
CA ASP A 31 7.30 11.52 16.03
C ASP A 31 7.84 10.12 15.67
N TRP A 32 9.17 10.00 15.64
CA TRP A 32 9.84 8.75 15.26
C TRP A 32 9.75 7.68 16.34
N ILE A 33 9.62 8.06 17.61
CA ILE A 33 9.42 7.11 18.72
C ILE A 33 8.02 6.49 18.62
N ALA A 34 7.02 7.31 18.31
CA ALA A 34 5.66 6.82 18.09
C ALA A 34 5.60 5.84 16.91
N VAL A 35 6.23 6.18 15.78
CA VAL A 35 6.35 5.30 14.61
C VAL A 35 7.05 3.98 14.95
N GLU A 36 8.17 4.02 15.68
CA GLU A 36 8.90 2.83 16.12
C GLU A 36 8.02 1.93 17.00
N ARG A 37 7.39 2.48 18.04
CA ARG A 37 6.53 1.73 18.96
C ARG A 37 5.35 1.06 18.24
N ALA A 38 4.73 1.77 17.28
CA ALA A 38 3.65 1.21 16.49
C ALA A 38 4.10 0.05 15.59
N ILE A 39 5.33 0.10 15.07
CA ILE A 39 5.91 -0.98 14.26
C ILE A 39 6.29 -2.19 15.11
N THR A 40 6.94 -1.96 16.26
CA THR A 40 7.37 -3.02 17.19
C THR A 40 6.16 -3.71 17.85
N GLY A 41 5.03 -3.01 17.94
CA GLY A 41 3.81 -3.53 18.56
C GLY A 41 3.79 -3.40 20.08
N ASP A 42 4.58 -2.49 20.63
CA ASP A 42 4.60 -2.21 22.05
C ASP A 42 3.26 -1.60 22.52
N TYR A 43 2.83 -2.00 23.71
CA TYR A 43 1.61 -1.49 24.33
C TYR A 43 1.91 -0.47 25.44
N PRO A 44 1.11 0.61 25.56
CA PRO A 44 -0.03 0.97 24.71
C PRO A 44 0.43 1.48 23.34
N ARG A 45 -0.33 1.15 22.29
CA ARG A 45 -0.06 1.66 20.95
C ARG A 45 -0.22 3.18 20.93
N PRO A 46 0.78 3.96 20.49
CA PRO A 46 0.66 5.40 20.44
C PRO A 46 -0.37 5.81 19.39
N HIS A 47 -1.10 6.90 19.64
CA HIS A 47 -1.98 7.47 18.64
C HIS A 47 -1.16 8.14 17.55
N LEU A 48 -1.06 7.51 16.38
CA LEU A 48 -0.38 8.07 15.22
C LEU A 48 -1.26 9.05 14.45
N THR A 49 -0.68 10.18 14.04
CA THR A 49 -1.24 11.09 13.05
C THR A 49 -1.27 10.46 11.65
N ARG A 50 -1.96 11.09 10.70
CA ARG A 50 -2.04 10.59 9.31
C ARG A 50 -0.67 10.50 8.64
N GLU A 51 0.21 11.46 8.91
CA GLU A 51 1.56 11.52 8.33
C GLU A 51 2.48 10.46 8.93
N GLU A 52 2.40 10.24 10.25
CA GLU A 52 3.12 9.17 10.94
C GLU A 52 2.66 7.79 10.47
N ARG A 53 1.34 7.57 10.31
CA ARG A 53 0.82 6.30 9.76
C ARG A 53 1.33 6.05 8.34
N CYS A 54 1.33 7.08 7.49
CA CYS A 54 1.89 6.97 6.14
C CYS A 54 3.37 6.59 6.20
N THR A 55 4.15 7.28 7.03
CA THR A 55 5.59 7.05 7.19
C THR A 55 5.89 5.64 7.71
N ALA A 56 5.19 5.21 8.77
CA ALA A 56 5.29 3.86 9.32
C ALA A 56 4.99 2.79 8.25
N ALA A 57 3.93 3.01 7.46
CA ALA A 57 3.57 2.11 6.38
C ALA A 57 4.68 1.98 5.31
N ILE A 58 5.26 3.10 4.87
CA ILE A 58 6.34 3.08 3.87
C ILE A 58 7.59 2.35 4.39
N ILE A 59 7.93 2.54 5.66
CA ILE A 59 9.06 1.85 6.31
C ILE A 59 8.82 0.34 6.34
N LEU A 60 7.64 -0.10 6.77
CA LEU A 60 7.25 -1.50 6.81
C LEU A 60 7.30 -2.16 5.43
N ILE A 61 6.74 -1.50 4.40
CA ILE A 61 6.78 -2.02 3.02
C ILE A 61 8.22 -2.16 2.52
N ARG A 62 9.09 -1.17 2.78
CA ARG A 62 10.51 -1.25 2.42
C ARG A 62 11.27 -2.37 3.14
N ALA A 63 10.84 -2.70 4.36
CA ALA A 63 11.38 -3.81 5.14
C ALA A 63 10.84 -5.19 4.68
N GLY A 64 9.91 -5.23 3.72
CA GLY A 64 9.38 -6.45 3.12
C GLY A 64 8.06 -6.94 3.71
N PHE A 65 7.39 -6.13 4.54
CA PHE A 65 6.07 -6.48 5.05
C PHE A 65 5.02 -6.43 3.94
N THR A 66 4.00 -7.28 4.03
CA THR A 66 2.86 -7.25 3.11
C THR A 66 1.94 -6.05 3.40
N GLU A 67 1.11 -5.67 2.43
CA GLU A 67 0.14 -4.57 2.60
C GLU A 67 -0.87 -4.86 3.72
N LYS A 68 -1.27 -6.14 3.86
CA LYS A 68 -2.16 -6.62 4.92
C LYS A 68 -1.54 -6.56 6.31
N GLU A 69 -0.29 -7.01 6.47
CA GLU A 69 0.42 -6.90 7.75
C GLU A 69 0.62 -5.43 8.12
N THR A 70 1.03 -4.61 7.16
CA THR A 70 1.23 -3.17 7.34
C THR A 70 -0.06 -2.48 7.77
N ALA A 71 -1.19 -2.78 7.11
CA ALA A 71 -2.51 -2.27 7.46
C ALA A 71 -2.91 -2.60 8.91
N ARG A 72 -2.59 -3.82 9.38
CA ARG A 72 -2.88 -4.26 10.74
C ARG A 72 -2.01 -3.58 11.79
N LEU A 73 -0.73 -3.36 11.51
CA LEU A 73 0.21 -2.69 12.43
C LEU A 73 -0.12 -1.21 12.55
N VAL A 74 -0.44 -0.56 11.44
CA VAL A 74 -0.70 0.89 11.36
C VAL A 74 -2.17 1.27 11.59
N GLU A 75 -3.05 0.26 11.74
CA GLU A 75 -4.49 0.43 11.98
C GLU A 75 -5.20 1.26 10.90
N VAL A 76 -4.95 0.91 9.64
CA VAL A 76 -5.60 1.53 8.48
C VAL A 76 -6.08 0.47 7.49
N ALA A 77 -6.98 0.83 6.59
CA ALA A 77 -7.45 -0.08 5.55
C ALA A 77 -6.35 -0.39 4.52
N GLU A 78 -6.26 -1.63 4.02
CA GLU A 78 -5.29 -2.05 3.00
C GLU A 78 -5.28 -1.15 1.76
N ARG A 79 -6.45 -0.67 1.33
CA ARG A 79 -6.59 0.28 0.20
C ARG A 79 -5.79 1.57 0.39
N GLN A 80 -5.60 1.99 1.65
CA GLN A 80 -4.87 3.20 1.99
C GLN A 80 -3.36 2.96 1.94
N ILE A 81 -2.90 1.77 2.36
CA ILE A 81 -1.51 1.33 2.20
C ILE A 81 -1.14 1.28 0.71
N ALA A 82 -1.97 0.66 -0.12
CA ALA A 82 -1.75 0.59 -1.56
C ALA A 82 -1.63 1.99 -2.20
N ARG A 83 -2.48 2.93 -1.77
CA ARG A 83 -2.42 4.33 -2.21
C ARG A 83 -1.12 5.03 -1.78
N TRP A 84 -0.70 4.88 -0.53
CA TRP A 84 0.55 5.48 -0.03
C TRP A 84 1.78 4.89 -0.72
N LYS A 85 1.84 3.56 -0.83
CA LYS A 85 2.89 2.84 -1.57
C LYS A 85 3.03 3.39 -2.99
N PHE A 86 1.91 3.61 -3.66
CA PHE A 86 1.86 4.19 -4.99
C PHE A 86 2.39 5.64 -5.02
N GLN A 87 1.94 6.51 -4.11
CA GLN A 87 2.40 7.90 -4.00
C GLN A 87 3.91 8.03 -3.74
N HIS A 88 4.51 7.03 -3.09
CA HIS A 88 5.95 6.95 -2.81
C HIS A 88 6.75 6.14 -3.85
N GLY A 89 6.15 5.75 -4.99
CA GLY A 89 6.83 5.02 -6.05
C GLY A 89 7.22 3.58 -5.71
N LEU A 90 6.63 3.01 -4.65
CA LEU A 90 6.86 1.63 -4.21
C LEU A 90 5.87 0.62 -4.83
N GLY A 91 4.89 1.11 -5.59
CA GLY A 91 3.90 0.29 -6.28
C GLY A 91 4.42 -0.24 -7.61
N GLY A 92 4.36 -1.56 -7.83
CA GLY A 92 4.55 -2.15 -9.16
C GLY A 92 3.34 -1.99 -10.10
N ALA A 93 2.26 -1.37 -9.62
CA ALA A 93 1.06 -1.13 -10.40
C ALA A 93 1.09 0.26 -11.04
N SER A 94 0.80 0.31 -12.33
CA SER A 94 0.72 1.55 -13.10
C SER A 94 -0.36 2.50 -12.56
N THR A 95 -0.09 3.79 -12.68
CA THR A 95 -1.02 4.88 -12.38
C THR A 95 -2.09 4.95 -13.46
N CYS A 96 -3.28 5.44 -13.10
CA CYS A 96 -4.23 5.83 -14.13
C CYS A 96 -3.58 6.85 -15.08
N ALA A 97 -3.72 6.65 -16.39
CA ALA A 97 -3.17 7.50 -17.45
C ALA A 97 -3.80 8.91 -17.50
N ILE A 98 -4.78 9.19 -16.65
CA ILE A 98 -5.39 10.51 -16.53
C ILE A 98 -4.50 11.32 -15.60
N SER A 99 -3.98 12.45 -16.10
CA SER A 99 -3.27 13.43 -15.27
C SER A 99 -4.13 13.78 -14.05
N ASP A 100 -3.52 13.79 -12.87
CA ASP A 100 -4.16 13.99 -11.55
C ASP A 100 -5.00 12.82 -11.01
N CYS A 101 -4.87 11.61 -11.58
CA CYS A 101 -5.47 10.41 -11.02
C CYS A 101 -4.42 9.44 -10.47
N TYR A 102 -4.34 9.37 -9.14
CA TYR A 102 -3.44 8.49 -8.41
C TYR A 102 -4.08 7.14 -8.05
N ASP A 103 -5.24 6.83 -8.62
CA ASP A 103 -5.88 5.54 -8.44
C ASP A 103 -5.18 4.49 -9.30
N LEU A 104 -5.10 3.27 -8.76
CA LEU A 104 -4.46 2.14 -9.45
C LEU A 104 -5.21 1.74 -10.72
N VAL A 105 -4.44 1.41 -11.77
CA VAL A 105 -4.99 0.87 -13.03
C VAL A 105 -5.70 -0.44 -12.76
N LYS A 106 -6.92 -0.55 -13.29
CA LYS A 106 -7.67 -1.83 -13.36
C LYS A 106 -7.64 -2.43 -14.77
N GLY A 107 -7.51 -1.60 -15.81
CA GLY A 107 -7.39 -2.06 -17.19
C GLY A 107 -7.23 -0.92 -18.17
N ARG A 108 -6.55 -1.18 -19.30
CA ARG A 108 -6.28 -0.19 -20.37
C ARG A 108 -5.62 1.11 -19.87
N GLY A 109 -4.76 1.02 -18.86
CA GLY A 109 -4.14 2.19 -18.26
C GLY A 109 -5.10 3.10 -17.48
N LEU A 110 -6.34 2.69 -17.20
CA LEU A 110 -7.31 3.50 -16.45
C LEU A 110 -7.66 2.86 -15.11
N CYS A 111 -7.88 3.70 -14.10
CA CYS A 111 -8.49 3.26 -12.85
C CYS A 111 -9.96 2.85 -13.07
N HIS A 112 -10.55 2.17 -12.09
CA HIS A 112 -11.95 1.71 -12.19
C HIS A 112 -12.94 2.83 -12.54
N ARG A 113 -12.78 4.01 -11.94
CA ARG A 113 -13.64 5.18 -12.18
C ARG A 113 -13.53 5.68 -13.62
N HIS A 114 -12.31 5.90 -14.09
CA HIS A 114 -12.07 6.41 -15.44
C HIS A 114 -12.36 5.35 -16.51
N TYR A 115 -12.10 4.08 -16.23
CA TYR A 115 -12.47 2.96 -17.10
C TYR A 115 -13.98 2.89 -17.31
N ARG A 116 -14.79 2.97 -16.25
CA ARG A 116 -16.27 3.00 -16.39
C ARG A 116 -16.76 4.22 -17.18
N ARG A 117 -16.14 5.39 -16.98
CA ARG A 117 -16.49 6.61 -17.73
C ARG A 117 -16.17 6.46 -19.22
N ASP A 118 -15.00 5.93 -19.54
CA ASP A 118 -14.57 5.63 -20.91
C ASP A 118 -15.52 4.63 -21.60
N LEU A 119 -15.90 3.54 -20.91
CA LEU A 119 -16.86 2.58 -21.44
C LEU A 119 -18.22 3.22 -21.79
N ARG A 120 -18.75 4.07 -20.92
CA ARG A 120 -20.01 4.79 -21.19
C ARG A 120 -19.90 5.70 -22.41
N ARG A 121 -18.78 6.43 -22.55
CA ARG A 121 -18.51 7.30 -23.70
C ARG A 121 -18.47 6.49 -25.00
N ARG A 122 -17.74 5.37 -25.02
CA ARG A 122 -17.65 4.49 -26.19
C ARG A 122 -19.01 3.88 -26.57
N HIS A 123 -19.81 3.48 -25.58
CA HIS A 123 -21.15 2.95 -25.83
C HIS A 123 -22.08 4.00 -26.44
N ALA A 124 -22.06 5.24 -25.91
CA ALA A 124 -22.84 6.34 -26.47
C ALA A 124 -22.44 6.68 -27.91
N ALA A 125 -21.14 6.76 -28.19
CA ALA A 125 -20.63 7.01 -29.55
C ALA A 125 -21.04 5.91 -30.54
N ARG A 126 -20.98 4.64 -30.14
CA ARG A 126 -21.44 3.52 -30.98
C ARG A 126 -22.93 3.60 -31.31
N LYS A 127 -23.77 4.02 -30.37
CA LYS A 127 -25.22 4.18 -30.59
C LYS A 127 -25.53 5.29 -31.60
N GLN A 128 -24.74 6.37 -31.63
CA GLN A 128 -24.92 7.49 -32.57
C GLN A 128 -24.54 7.11 -34.02
N VAL A 129 -23.52 6.27 -34.21
CA VAL A 129 -23.10 5.85 -35.56
C VAL A 129 -24.06 4.83 -36.18
N ALA A 130 -24.85 4.13 -35.36
CA ALA A 130 -25.82 3.13 -35.82
C ALA A 130 -27.22 3.68 -36.12
N ALA A 131 -27.44 4.98 -35.92
CA ALA A 131 -28.70 5.69 -36.18
C ALA A 131 -28.56 6.55 -37.44
#